data_AF-A0A841I3R3-F1
#
_entry.id   AF-A0A841I3R3-F1
#
_cell.length_a   1.000
_cell.length_b   1.000
_cell.length_c   1.000
_cell.angle_alpha   90.00
_cell.angle_beta   90.00
_cell.angle_gamma   90.00
#
_symmetry.space_group_name_H-M   'P 1'
#
loop_
_entity.id
_entity.type
_entity.pdbx_description
1 polymer ?
#
loop_
_entity_poly.entity_id
_entity_poly.type
_entity_poly.pdbx_seq_one_letter_code
_entity_poly.pdbx_strand_id
1 'polypeptide(L)'
;MKFWVTALLMWMAHAAAFQLTVFDPSLERVLGYAALEGNVLRLQLVEDNAGSVAGSFVLDGGGTQVLKGTLSDGNLNFNFPQGNMSLARYAQSQGWTLQVTRVGGSQRATPTKKDKDKQKR
;
A
#
# COMPACT_ATOMS: atom_id res chain seq x y z
N MET A 1 23.03 37.42 35.42
CA MET A 1 22.74 36.01 35.07
C MET A 1 22.22 36.01 33.63
N LYS A 2 22.89 35.31 32.71
CA LYS A 2 22.68 35.40 31.26
C LYS A 2 21.86 34.18 30.83
N PHE A 3 20.56 34.36 30.62
CA PHE A 3 19.67 33.29 30.18
C PHE A 3 19.83 33.10 28.67
N TRP A 4 20.25 31.90 28.26
CA TRP A 4 20.20 31.48 26.85
C TRP A 4 18.84 30.83 26.62
N VAL A 5 18.01 31.45 25.78
CA VAL A 5 16.79 30.83 25.25
C VAL A 5 17.21 29.93 24.10
N THR A 6 17.25 28.62 24.33
CA THR A 6 17.41 27.64 23.26
C THR A 6 16.12 27.66 22.44
N ALA A 7 16.17 28.25 21.25
CA ALA A 7 15.10 28.14 20.28
C ALA A 7 14.99 26.66 19.87
N LEU A 8 13.98 25.97 20.41
CA LEU A 8 13.56 24.66 19.94
C LEU A 8 12.95 24.89 18.54
N LEU A 9 13.76 24.72 17.50
CA LEU A 9 13.27 24.64 16.13
C LEU A 9 12.40 23.38 16.04
N MET A 10 11.11 23.55 16.29
CA MET A 10 10.12 22.50 16.10
C MET A 10 9.97 22.31 14.60
N TRP A 11 10.69 21.33 14.05
CA TRP A 11 10.45 20.84 12.69
C TRP A 11 9.00 20.39 12.62
N MET A 12 8.13 21.22 12.04
CA MET A 12 6.85 20.74 11.54
C MET A 12 7.17 19.78 10.39
N ALA A 13 7.20 18.49 10.70
CA ALA A 13 7.11 17.45 9.68
C ALA A 13 5.80 17.69 8.92
N HIS A 14 5.89 18.31 7.74
CA HIS A 14 4.86 18.18 6.73
C HIS A 14 4.77 16.68 6.45
N ALA A 15 3.76 16.02 7.02
CA ALA A 15 3.44 14.65 6.67
C ALA A 15 2.96 14.68 5.21
N ALA A 16 3.87 14.45 4.27
CA ALA A 16 3.51 14.31 2.87
C ALA A 16 2.43 13.22 2.77
N ALA A 17 1.22 13.58 2.36
CA ALA A 17 0.15 12.60 2.22
C ALA A 17 0.38 11.82 0.92
N PHE A 18 1.13 10.73 1.00
CA PHE A 18 1.24 9.76 -0.09
C PHE A 18 0.19 8.66 0.11
N GLN A 19 -0.61 8.41 -0.92
CA GLN A 19 -1.54 7.29 -0.98
C GLN A 19 -1.36 6.52 -2.28
N LEU A 20 -1.41 5.20 -2.19
CA LEU A 20 -1.41 4.28 -3.32
C LEU A 20 -2.61 3.35 -3.21
N THR A 21 -3.34 3.17 -4.30
CA THR A 21 -4.30 2.05 -4.41
C THR A 21 -3.89 1.18 -5.58
N VAL A 22 -3.82 -0.13 -5.37
CA VAL A 22 -3.41 -1.12 -6.36
C VAL A 22 -4.65 -1.89 -6.82
N PHE A 23 -4.86 -1.95 -8.13
CA PHE A 23 -6.03 -2.54 -8.76
C PHE A 23 -5.61 -3.64 -9.75
N ASP A 24 -6.41 -4.70 -9.82
CA ASP A 24 -6.37 -5.68 -10.90
C ASP A 24 -7.32 -5.22 -12.02
N PRO A 25 -6.79 -4.80 -13.18
CA PRO A 25 -7.64 -4.36 -14.29
C PRO A 25 -8.43 -5.51 -14.94
N SER A 26 -8.05 -6.77 -14.71
CA SER A 26 -8.72 -7.93 -15.30
C SER A 26 -9.94 -8.37 -14.48
N LEU A 27 -9.88 -8.13 -13.17
CA LEU A 27 -10.90 -8.56 -12.20
C LEU A 27 -11.65 -7.39 -11.56
N GLU A 28 -11.35 -6.15 -11.98
CA GLU A 28 -11.92 -4.89 -11.46
C GLU A 28 -11.94 -4.81 -9.93
N ARG A 29 -10.89 -5.36 -9.29
CA ARG A 29 -10.79 -5.45 -7.82
C ARG A 29 -9.60 -4.69 -7.28
N VAL A 30 -9.73 -4.21 -6.04
CA VAL A 30 -8.60 -3.64 -5.31
C VAL A 30 -7.77 -4.77 -4.69
N LEU A 31 -6.47 -4.73 -4.97
CA LEU A 31 -5.48 -5.68 -4.48
C LEU A 31 -4.68 -5.16 -3.30
N GLY A 32 -4.64 -3.85 -3.10
CA GLY A 32 -3.88 -3.29 -2.00
C GLY A 32 -4.02 -1.79 -1.85
N TYR A 33 -3.62 -1.32 -0.68
CA TYR A 33 -3.59 0.08 -0.32
C TYR A 33 -2.27 0.38 0.34
N ALA A 34 -1.66 1.52 0.01
CA ALA A 34 -0.55 2.05 0.76
C ALA A 34 -0.81 3.48 1.21
N ALA A 35 -0.36 3.80 2.41
CA ALA A 35 -0.40 5.14 2.95
C ALA A 35 0.93 5.45 3.66
N LEU A 36 1.39 6.70 3.55
CA LEU A 36 2.57 7.17 4.27
C LEU A 36 2.16 7.71 5.64
N GLU A 37 2.74 7.13 6.68
CA GLU A 37 2.60 7.58 8.07
C GLU A 37 3.98 8.02 8.59
N GLY A 38 4.21 9.33 8.61
CA GLY A 38 5.53 9.90 8.91
C GLY A 38 6.56 9.52 7.84
N ASN A 39 7.47 8.60 8.17
CA ASN A 39 8.48 8.04 7.25
C ASN A 39 8.03 6.69 6.65
N VAL A 40 7.05 6.03 7.26
CA VAL A 40 6.75 4.62 6.96
C VAL A 40 5.65 4.54 5.92
N LEU A 41 5.97 4.00 4.74
CA LEU A 41 4.98 3.66 3.73
C LEU A 41 4.43 2.27 4.06
N ARG A 42 3.21 2.23 4.62
CA ARG A 42 2.54 0.97 4.96
C ARG A 42 1.74 0.48 3.77
N LEU A 43 2.15 -0.62 3.15
CA LEU A 43 1.44 -1.30 2.07
C LEU A 43 0.71 -2.52 2.64
N GLN A 44 -0.61 -2.58 2.46
CA GLN A 44 -1.42 -3.78 2.63
C GLN A 44 -1.72 -4.36 1.26
N LEU A 45 -1.43 -5.65 1.07
CA LEU A 45 -1.54 -6.31 -0.23
C LEU A 45 -2.17 -7.70 -0.09
N VAL A 46 -3.11 -8.04 -0.97
CA VAL A 46 -3.77 -9.35 -1.02
C VAL A 46 -2.79 -10.41 -1.53
N GLU A 47 -2.63 -11.47 -0.74
CA GLU A 47 -1.58 -12.49 -0.89
C GLU A 47 -1.63 -13.31 -2.19
N ASP A 48 -2.84 -13.59 -2.72
CA ASP A 48 -3.03 -14.53 -3.84
C ASP A 48 -3.07 -13.86 -5.22
N ASN A 49 -2.38 -12.73 -5.39
CA ASN A 49 -2.36 -12.01 -6.67
C ASN A 49 -0.96 -11.88 -7.25
N ALA A 50 -0.81 -12.36 -8.48
CA ALA A 50 0.32 -12.10 -9.34
C ALA A 50 -0.18 -11.75 -10.73
N GLY A 51 0.44 -10.77 -11.38
CA GLY A 51 0.04 -10.35 -12.73
C GLY A 51 0.09 -8.84 -12.95
N SER A 52 -0.56 -8.42 -14.04
CA SER A 52 -0.68 -7.01 -14.42
C SER A 52 -1.55 -6.26 -13.40
N VAL A 53 -1.09 -5.09 -12.97
CA VAL A 53 -1.81 -4.23 -12.02
C VAL A 53 -1.80 -2.78 -12.49
N ALA A 54 -2.74 -1.99 -11.99
CA ALA A 54 -2.72 -0.53 -12.08
C ALA A 54 -2.57 0.05 -10.66
N GLY A 55 -1.69 1.03 -10.48
CA GLY A 55 -1.50 1.75 -9.23
C GLY A 55 -1.97 3.19 -9.39
N SER A 56 -2.88 3.64 -8.54
CA SER A 56 -3.28 5.05 -8.42
C SER A 56 -2.49 5.71 -7.31
N PHE A 57 -1.65 6.68 -7.67
CA PHE A 57 -0.77 7.43 -6.79
C PHE A 57 -1.36 8.82 -6.54
N VAL A 58 -1.46 9.19 -5.27
CA VAL A 58 -1.84 10.54 -4.83
C VAL A 58 -0.69 11.08 -3.99
N LEU A 59 -0.15 12.23 -4.41
CA LEU A 59 1.00 12.89 -3.81
C LEU A 59 0.58 14.29 -3.36
N ASP A 60 0.40 14.47 -2.05
CA ASP A 60 0.30 15.77 -1.34
C ASP A 60 -0.32 16.94 -2.14
N GLY A 61 -1.64 16.88 -2.34
CA GLY A 61 -2.42 17.92 -3.05
C GLY A 61 -2.23 17.95 -4.58
N GLY A 62 -1.31 17.15 -5.11
CA GLY A 62 -1.12 16.91 -6.54
C GLY A 62 -2.18 15.97 -7.13
N GLY A 63 -2.36 16.08 -8.45
CA GLY A 63 -3.28 15.25 -9.21
C GLY A 63 -2.95 13.75 -9.12
N THR A 64 -3.99 12.93 -9.22
CA THR A 64 -3.86 11.47 -9.23
C THR A 64 -3.11 10.99 -10.47
N GLN A 65 -2.06 10.19 -10.28
CA GLN A 65 -1.35 9.52 -11.37
C GLN A 65 -1.68 8.04 -11.38
N VAL A 66 -2.09 7.51 -12.53
CA VAL A 66 -2.33 6.08 -12.71
C VAL A 66 -1.13 5.49 -13.46
N LEU A 67 -0.42 4.57 -12.81
CA LEU A 67 0.72 3.86 -13.39
C LEU A 67 0.36 2.39 -13.60
N LYS A 68 0.78 1.83 -14.73
CA LYS A 68 0.69 0.39 -14.98
C LYS A 68 1.91 -0.31 -14.38
N GLY A 69 1.70 -1.52 -13.91
CA GLY A 69 2.72 -2.28 -13.23
C GLY A 69 2.47 -3.77 -13.23
N THR A 70 3.32 -4.47 -12.50
CA THR A 70 3.20 -5.89 -12.22
C THR A 70 3.35 -6.15 -10.73
N LEU A 71 2.56 -7.09 -10.24
CA LEU A 71 2.68 -7.64 -8.91
C LEU A 71 3.26 -9.06 -9.01
N SER A 72 4.36 -9.32 -8.30
CA SER A 72 4.97 -10.66 -8.19
C SER A 72 5.52 -10.86 -6.78
N ASP A 73 5.10 -11.92 -6.09
CA ASP A 73 5.58 -12.30 -4.76
C ASP A 73 5.51 -11.18 -3.71
N GLY A 74 4.51 -10.32 -3.80
CA GLY A 74 4.35 -9.15 -2.93
C GLY A 74 5.20 -7.94 -3.31
N ASN A 75 5.97 -8.01 -4.40
CA ASN A 75 6.71 -6.88 -4.96
C ASN A 75 5.89 -6.22 -6.07
N LEU A 76 5.65 -4.92 -5.90
CA LEU A 76 5.02 -4.08 -6.91
C LEU A 76 6.10 -3.38 -7.74
N ASN A 77 6.05 -3.57 -9.05
CA ASN A 77 6.86 -2.83 -10.01
C ASN A 77 5.95 -1.97 -10.87
N PHE A 78 6.25 -0.69 -11.00
CA PHE A 78 5.46 0.23 -11.81
C PHE A 78 6.34 0.90 -12.87
N ASN A 79 5.73 1.21 -14.00
CA ASN A 79 6.34 2.03 -15.03
C ASN A 79 6.20 3.50 -14.66
N PHE A 80 7.14 4.00 -13.86
CA PHE A 80 7.24 5.42 -13.55
C PHE A 80 7.75 6.21 -14.77
N PRO A 81 7.54 7.53 -14.82
CA PRO A 81 8.08 8.37 -15.90
C PRO A 81 9.60 8.27 -16.07
N GLN A 82 10.34 8.00 -14.99
CA GLN A 82 11.80 7.82 -15.04
C GLN A 82 12.23 6.39 -15.43
N GLY A 83 11.29 5.47 -15.65
CA GLY A 83 11.55 4.07 -15.98
C GLY A 83 10.82 3.09 -15.06
N ASN A 84 10.94 1.80 -15.37
CA ASN A 84 10.36 0.75 -14.55
C ASN A 84 11.12 0.62 -13.22
N MET A 85 10.41 0.74 -12.10
CA MET A 85 10.99 0.68 -10.76
C MET A 85 10.04 -0.01 -9.78
N SER A 86 10.63 -0.72 -8.81
CA SER A 86 9.85 -1.27 -7.70
C SER A 86 9.38 -0.18 -6.74
N LEU A 87 8.20 -0.37 -6.15
CA LEU A 87 7.68 0.53 -5.11
C LEU A 87 8.64 0.63 -3.92
N ALA A 88 9.34 -0.46 -3.58
CA ALA A 88 10.38 -0.47 -2.55
C ALA A 88 11.53 0.49 -2.88
N ARG A 89 12.02 0.46 -4.11
CA ARG A 89 13.12 1.34 -4.55
C ARG A 89 12.66 2.79 -4.65
N TYR A 90 11.43 3.02 -5.11
CA TYR A 90 10.82 4.34 -5.08
C TYR A 90 10.75 4.88 -3.66
N ALA A 91 10.18 4.12 -2.71
CA ALA A 91 10.10 4.51 -1.30
C ALA A 91 11.48 4.84 -0.71
N GLN A 92 12.49 4.00 -0.97
CA GLN A 92 13.87 4.26 -0.55
C GLN A 92 14.44 5.55 -1.13
N SER A 93 14.19 5.84 -2.42
CA SER A 93 14.63 7.09 -3.06
C SER A 93 14.02 8.34 -2.44
N GLN A 94 12.82 8.21 -1.85
CA GLN A 94 12.13 9.28 -1.14
C GLN A 94 12.52 9.34 0.35
N GLY A 95 13.41 8.46 0.81
CA GLY A 95 13.80 8.33 2.21
C GLY A 95 12.73 7.67 3.10
N TRP A 96 11.77 6.96 2.51
CA TRP A 96 10.69 6.26 3.22
C TRP A 96 11.05 4.80 3.51
N THR A 97 10.56 4.30 4.64
CA THR A 97 10.63 2.88 5.00
C THR A 97 9.39 2.17 4.48
N LEU A 98 9.53 1.24 3.53
CA LEU A 98 8.41 0.41 3.07
C LEU A 98 8.14 -0.74 4.06
N GLN A 99 6.91 -0.83 4.57
CA GLN A 99 6.42 -1.98 5.32
C GLN A 99 5.30 -2.66 4.54
N VAL A 100 5.51 -3.92 4.16
CA VAL A 100 4.52 -4.70 3.42
C VAL A 100 3.84 -5.68 4.36
N THR A 101 2.52 -5.58 4.47
CA THR A 101 1.67 -6.53 5.18
C THR A 101 0.86 -7.28 4.14
N ARG A 102 1.02 -8.60 4.09
CA ARG A 102 0.15 -9.45 3.29
C ARG A 102 -1.14 -9.69 4.07
N VAL A 103 -2.26 -9.33 3.47
CA VAL A 103 -3.59 -9.65 4.00
C VAL A 103 -4.08 -10.87 3.25
N GLY A 104 -4.39 -11.94 4.00
CA GLY A 104 -5.05 -13.10 3.42
C GLY A 104 -6.34 -12.62 2.76
N GLY A 105 -6.46 -12.81 1.45
CA GLY A 105 -7.70 -12.53 0.75
C GLY A 105 -8.74 -13.43 1.40
N SER A 106 -9.70 -12.83 2.14
CA SER A 106 -10.66 -13.55 2.97
C SER A 106 -10.98 -14.88 2.35
N GLN A 107 -10.48 -15.95 2.97
CA GLN A 107 -10.71 -17.31 2.54
C GLN A 107 -12.19 -17.39 2.20
N ARG A 108 -12.47 -17.83 0.97
CA ARG A 108 -13.72 -18.50 0.61
C ARG A 108 -14.15 -19.25 1.87
N ALA A 109 -15.15 -18.73 2.57
CA ALA A 109 -15.74 -19.46 3.68
C ALA A 109 -16.24 -20.74 3.03
N THR A 110 -15.49 -21.83 3.21
CA THR A 110 -15.96 -23.13 2.77
C THR A 110 -17.18 -23.34 3.65
N PRO A 111 -18.41 -23.44 3.10
CA PRO A 111 -19.55 -23.71 3.93
C PRO A 111 -19.23 -25.03 4.62
N THR A 112 -18.93 -24.96 5.91
CA THR A 112 -18.62 -26.14 6.70
C THR A 112 -19.93 -26.92 6.69
N LYS A 113 -19.97 -28.02 5.92
CA LYS A 113 -21.06 -29.00 5.96
C LYS A 113 -21.10 -29.58 7.38
N LYS A 114 -21.73 -28.87 8.30
CA LYS A 114 -22.12 -29.34 9.63
C LYS A 114 -23.44 -28.65 10.00
N ASP A 115 -24.47 -28.90 9.21
CA ASP A 115 -25.84 -28.92 9.74
C ASP A 115 -26.76 -29.75 8.84
N LYS A 116 -26.60 -31.08 8.91
CA LYS A 116 -27.58 -32.04 8.43
C LYS A 116 -27.82 -33.14 9.47
N ASP A 117 -27.76 -32.79 10.76
CA ASP A 117 -28.02 -33.76 11.83
C ASP A 117 -28.88 -33.19 12.98
N LYS A 118 -29.84 -32.29 12.68
CA LYS A 118 -30.90 -31.92 13.63
C LYS A 118 -32.27 -31.70 12.99
N GLN A 119 -32.66 -32.60 12.10
CA GLN A 119 -34.08 -32.82 11.76
C GLN A 119 -34.43 -34.30 11.87
N LYS A 120 -34.20 -34.85 13.06
CA LYS A 120 -35.00 -35.97 13.58
C LYS A 120 -35.54 -35.53 14.92
N ARG A 121 -36.78 -35.06 14.91
CA ARG A 121 -37.80 -35.26 15.94
C ARG A 121 -39.14 -34.90 15.37
#